data_AF-A0A9X1TC01-F1
#
_entry.id   AF-A0A9X1TC01-F1
#
_cell.length_a   1.000
_cell.length_b   1.000
_cell.length_c   1.000
_cell.angle_alpha   90.00
_cell.angle_beta   90.00
_cell.angle_gamma   90.00
#
_symmetry.space_group_name_H-M   'P 1'
#
loop_
_entity.id
_entity.type
_entity.pdbx_description
1 polymer ?
#
loop_
_entity_poly.entity_id
_entity_poly.type
_entity_poly.pdbx_seq_one_letter_code
_entity_poly.pdbx_strand_id
1 'polypeptide(L)'
;MSSDITDNSSMTRAERAFRQHLALFTNPAMTAEAYANLITEDVVHEYPYAPAPFANRVEGRDAVTAHLVNVTRLVSNWSFTNLTFSASFDPNTLFVEFEGGGLVTATGKTYHQVYNARLTMRGEQIAHYREFFNPSRILEDFFPSRSAERIIKQHTASDRLNYFHHVGITVRNLEATIAWYEKHLGFKRLTDFGFPGASVAFIGRGDLRLEFFQIENAMPMEDGRKEAESNLSFGGINHFAIFVDDLDNILMELMAKGVEQAFTLNVVPDGSGDRYTFIRDNEDMLIELYQPGPESGLRLQSSMDPI
;
A
#
# COMPACT_ATOMS: atom_id res chain seq x y z
N MET A 1 27.12 -35.89 37.65
CA MET A 1 28.14 -35.60 36.62
C MET A 1 27.34 -35.38 35.34
N SER A 2 26.99 -34.15 34.95
CA SER A 2 27.87 -33.12 34.35
C SER A 2 28.78 -33.77 33.32
N SER A 3 28.73 -33.49 32.02
CA SER A 3 28.43 -32.24 31.33
C SER A 3 28.33 -32.52 29.83
N ASP A 4 27.35 -31.97 29.12
CA ASP A 4 27.54 -31.65 27.70
C ASP A 4 27.69 -30.14 27.59
N ILE A 5 28.95 -29.74 27.48
CA ILE A 5 29.41 -28.38 27.23
C ILE A 5 29.03 -28.05 25.80
N THR A 6 28.14 -27.07 25.62
CA THR A 6 27.89 -26.46 24.33
C THR A 6 29.20 -25.88 23.79
N ASP A 7 29.64 -26.40 22.65
CA ASP A 7 30.84 -25.98 21.95
C ASP A 7 30.72 -24.51 21.53
N ASN A 8 31.33 -23.62 22.32
CA ASN A 8 31.32 -22.17 22.15
C ASN A 8 32.51 -21.68 21.28
N SER A 9 33.22 -22.62 20.61
CA SER A 9 34.51 -22.37 19.95
C SER A 9 34.44 -22.08 18.44
N SER A 10 33.28 -22.22 17.79
CA SER A 10 33.11 -22.03 16.34
C SER A 10 32.49 -20.70 15.91
N MET A 11 31.94 -19.90 16.85
CA MET A 11 31.27 -18.63 16.52
C MET A 11 32.23 -17.45 16.36
N THR A 12 32.03 -16.68 15.29
CA THR A 12 32.75 -15.41 15.10
C THR A 12 32.43 -14.40 16.20
N ARG A 13 33.31 -13.41 16.42
CA ARG A 13 33.04 -12.33 17.39
C ARG A 13 31.76 -11.56 17.08
N ALA A 14 31.49 -11.30 15.80
CA ALA A 14 30.30 -10.58 15.36
C ALA A 14 29.02 -11.40 15.59
N GLU A 15 29.07 -12.71 15.35
CA GLU A 15 27.94 -13.61 15.65
C GLU A 15 27.64 -13.64 17.15
N ARG A 16 28.69 -13.77 17.98
CA ARG A 16 28.57 -13.75 19.45
C ARG A 16 27.95 -12.44 19.92
N ALA A 17 28.42 -11.32 19.37
CA ALA A 17 27.89 -10.01 19.69
C ALA A 17 26.42 -9.87 19.28
N PHE A 18 26.02 -10.32 18.09
CA PHE A 18 24.62 -10.26 17.66
C PHE A 18 23.70 -11.11 18.55
N ARG A 19 24.12 -12.31 18.96
CA ARG A 19 23.34 -13.14 19.89
C ARG A 19 23.19 -12.49 21.26
N GLN A 20 24.24 -11.81 21.75
CA GLN A 20 24.16 -11.02 22.98
C GLN A 20 23.23 -9.81 22.81
N HIS A 21 23.22 -9.16 21.64
CA HIS A 21 22.27 -8.10 21.34
C HIS A 21 20.82 -8.59 21.44
N LEU A 22 20.48 -9.74 20.83
CA LEU A 22 19.15 -10.34 20.97
C LEU A 22 18.83 -10.82 22.39
N ALA A 23 19.84 -11.13 23.20
CA ALA A 23 19.65 -11.50 24.60
C ALA A 23 19.10 -10.35 25.45
N LEU A 24 19.29 -9.08 25.06
CA LEU A 24 18.63 -7.94 25.73
C LEU A 24 17.10 -8.06 25.71
N PHE A 25 16.55 -8.70 24.68
CA PHE A 25 15.11 -8.87 24.48
C PHE A 25 14.56 -10.14 25.12
N THR A 26 15.39 -11.19 25.21
CA THR A 26 14.93 -12.56 25.56
C THR A 26 15.44 -13.08 26.89
N ASN A 27 16.55 -12.53 27.42
CA ASN A 27 17.19 -12.99 28.65
C ASN A 27 17.07 -11.92 29.74
N PRO A 28 16.25 -12.14 30.79
CA PRO A 28 16.12 -11.21 31.91
C PRO A 28 17.42 -10.88 32.65
N ALA A 29 18.46 -11.72 32.53
CA ALA A 29 19.76 -11.47 33.12
C ALA A 29 20.63 -10.48 32.33
N MET A 30 20.29 -10.18 31.07
CA MET A 30 21.01 -9.18 30.26
C MET A 30 20.55 -7.78 30.67
N THR A 31 21.35 -7.09 31.48
CA THR A 31 21.04 -5.72 31.92
C THR A 31 21.38 -4.69 30.85
N ALA A 32 20.83 -3.47 31.01
CA ALA A 32 21.17 -2.34 30.15
C ALA A 32 22.68 -2.01 30.20
N GLU A 33 23.30 -2.10 31.37
CA GLU A 33 24.74 -1.89 31.55
C GLU A 33 25.56 -2.99 30.88
N ALA A 34 25.12 -4.25 30.96
CA ALA A 34 25.76 -5.36 30.27
C ALA A 34 25.69 -5.19 28.75
N TYR A 35 24.53 -4.74 28.23
CA TYR A 35 24.38 -4.39 26.82
C TYR A 35 25.23 -3.19 26.41
N ALA A 36 25.34 -2.15 27.24
CA ALA A 36 26.15 -0.97 26.95
C ALA A 36 27.64 -1.31 26.73
N ASN A 37 28.15 -2.38 27.36
CA ASN A 37 29.50 -2.88 27.13
C ASN A 37 29.69 -3.57 25.78
N LEU A 38 28.61 -3.99 25.13
CA LEU A 38 28.62 -4.64 23.81
C LEU A 38 28.81 -3.65 22.66
N ILE A 39 28.56 -2.36 22.89
CA ILE A 39 28.52 -1.34 21.85
C ILE A 39 29.55 -0.24 22.09
N THR A 40 30.07 0.35 21.02
CA THR A 40 31.02 1.47 21.14
C THR A 40 30.34 2.72 21.70
N GLU A 41 31.13 3.66 22.22
CA GLU A 41 30.61 4.90 22.80
C GLU A 41 29.84 5.75 21.77
N ASP A 42 30.34 5.76 20.53
CA ASP A 42 29.81 6.44 19.34
C ASP A 42 28.92 5.55 18.46
N VAL A 43 28.40 4.44 18.98
CA VAL A 43 27.61 3.48 18.19
C VAL A 43 26.44 4.16 17.50
N VAL A 44 26.13 3.69 16.29
CA VAL A 44 24.97 4.15 15.53
C VAL A 44 24.04 2.97 15.24
N HIS A 45 22.75 3.14 15.55
CA HIS A 45 21.67 2.26 15.12
C HIS A 45 20.83 2.93 14.03
N GLU A 46 20.54 2.23 12.94
CA GLU A 46 19.71 2.70 11.84
C GLU A 46 18.60 1.72 11.49
N TYR A 47 17.41 2.26 11.26
CA TYR A 47 16.19 1.53 10.93
C TYR A 47 15.56 2.17 9.68
N PRO A 48 16.07 1.87 8.47
CA PRO A 48 15.77 2.65 7.27
C PRO A 48 14.29 2.65 6.86
N TYR A 49 13.56 1.61 7.27
CA TYR A 49 12.14 1.44 6.98
C TYR A 49 11.26 1.62 8.23
N ALA A 50 11.78 2.12 9.34
CA ALA A 50 10.96 2.39 10.52
C ALA A 50 9.86 3.43 10.20
N PRO A 51 8.57 3.11 10.37
CA PRO A 51 7.51 4.09 10.18
C PRO A 51 7.47 5.08 11.35
N ALA A 52 6.98 6.30 11.11
CA ALA A 52 6.69 7.22 12.20
C ALA A 52 5.69 6.60 13.19
N PRO A 53 5.85 6.79 14.51
CA PRO A 53 6.79 7.70 15.18
C PRO A 53 8.13 7.04 15.61
N PHE A 54 8.44 5.84 15.13
CA PHE A 54 9.69 5.16 15.51
C PHE A 54 10.92 5.87 14.93
N ALA A 55 12.02 5.85 15.68
CA ALA A 55 13.26 6.48 15.25
C ALA A 55 13.86 5.71 14.05
N ASN A 56 14.29 6.43 13.02
CA ASN A 56 15.02 5.86 11.89
C ASN A 56 16.53 5.79 12.15
N ARG A 57 17.02 6.52 13.15
CA ARG A 57 18.43 6.61 13.52
C ARG A 57 18.60 7.03 14.98
N VAL A 58 19.51 6.37 15.69
CA VAL A 58 19.87 6.66 17.09
C VAL A 58 21.39 6.59 17.22
N GLU A 59 22.00 7.58 17.86
CA GLU A 59 23.46 7.70 17.95
C GLU A 59 23.92 7.84 19.41
N GLY A 60 25.02 7.18 19.72
CA GLY A 60 25.63 7.17 21.05
C GLY A 60 25.13 6.02 21.93
N ARG A 61 26.05 5.44 22.71
CA ARG A 61 25.81 4.27 23.57
C ARG A 61 24.60 4.43 24.48
N ASP A 62 24.52 5.56 25.19
CA ASP A 62 23.46 5.79 26.17
C ASP A 62 22.09 5.90 25.49
N ALA A 63 22.01 6.64 24.38
CA ALA A 63 20.78 6.82 23.62
C ALA A 63 20.31 5.50 22.98
N VAL A 64 21.22 4.73 22.39
CA VAL A 64 20.93 3.40 21.82
C VAL A 64 20.47 2.42 22.90
N THR A 65 21.15 2.39 24.04
CA THR A 65 20.77 1.50 25.15
C THR A 65 19.38 1.85 25.68
N ALA A 66 19.12 3.14 25.95
CA ALA A 66 17.81 3.59 26.39
C ALA A 66 16.71 3.31 25.35
N HIS A 67 17.01 3.51 24.07
CA HIS A 67 16.10 3.19 22.97
C HIS A 67 15.72 1.71 22.97
N LEU A 68 16.69 0.80 22.97
CA LEU A 68 16.42 -0.63 22.92
C LEU A 68 15.68 -1.13 24.16
N VAL A 69 16.02 -0.64 25.36
CA VAL A 69 15.27 -0.95 26.59
C VAL A 69 13.80 -0.52 26.48
N ASN A 70 13.47 0.53 25.74
CA ASN A 70 12.08 0.86 25.45
C ASN A 70 11.46 -0.09 24.43
N VAL A 71 12.20 -0.48 23.38
CA VAL A 71 11.73 -1.45 22.37
C VAL A 71 11.41 -2.80 22.99
N THR A 72 12.21 -3.30 23.94
CA THR A 72 11.95 -4.59 24.61
C THR A 72 10.59 -4.63 25.31
N ARG A 73 10.03 -3.47 25.69
CA ARG A 73 8.73 -3.36 26.37
C ARG A 73 7.54 -3.33 25.42
N LEU A 74 7.75 -3.03 24.14
CA LEU A 74 6.69 -2.90 23.15
C LEU A 74 6.06 -4.25 22.79
N VAL A 75 6.83 -5.33 22.93
CA VAL A 75 6.41 -6.70 22.65
C VAL A 75 6.82 -7.57 23.84
N SER A 76 5.89 -8.40 24.30
CA SER A 76 6.11 -9.40 25.34
C SER A 76 6.44 -10.75 24.71
N ASN A 77 7.17 -11.59 25.45
CA ASN A 77 7.59 -12.92 25.02
C ASN A 77 8.34 -12.92 23.67
N TRP A 78 9.32 -12.02 23.55
CA TRP A 78 10.20 -11.99 22.40
C TRP A 78 10.81 -13.37 22.13
N SER A 79 10.79 -13.76 20.87
CA SER A 79 11.48 -14.93 20.36
C SER A 79 12.17 -14.57 19.05
N PHE A 80 13.37 -15.10 18.84
CA PHE A 80 14.13 -14.95 17.61
C PHE A 80 14.61 -16.31 17.13
N THR A 81 14.38 -16.60 15.86
CA THR A 81 14.61 -17.91 15.24
C THR A 81 15.22 -17.76 13.85
N ASN A 82 15.65 -18.87 13.25
CA ASN A 82 16.14 -18.93 11.87
C ASN A 82 17.30 -17.97 11.56
N LEU A 83 18.19 -17.75 12.53
CA LEU A 83 19.38 -16.90 12.33
C LEU A 83 20.30 -17.52 11.28
N THR A 84 20.46 -16.82 10.16
CA THR A 84 21.35 -17.20 9.06
C THR A 84 22.39 -16.10 8.88
N PHE A 85 23.65 -16.44 9.11
CA PHE A 85 24.77 -15.49 9.05
C PHE A 85 25.50 -15.58 7.72
N SER A 86 25.75 -14.41 7.13
CA SER A 86 26.51 -14.28 5.88
C SER A 86 27.77 -13.45 6.12
N ALA A 87 28.91 -14.03 5.79
CA ALA A 87 30.20 -13.36 5.86
C ALA A 87 30.33 -12.29 4.76
N SER A 88 31.02 -11.19 5.09
CA SER A 88 31.45 -10.17 4.14
C SER A 88 32.94 -10.32 3.82
N PHE A 89 33.40 -9.70 2.74
CA PHE A 89 34.84 -9.53 2.47
C PHE A 89 35.53 -8.66 3.53
N ASP A 90 34.79 -7.76 4.17
CA ASP A 90 35.27 -7.03 5.34
C ASP A 90 35.09 -7.90 6.60
N PRO A 91 36.18 -8.30 7.27
CA PRO A 91 36.12 -9.17 8.46
C PRO A 91 35.46 -8.51 9.68
N ASN A 92 35.21 -7.21 9.64
CA ASN A 92 34.46 -6.50 10.68
C ASN A 92 32.97 -6.39 10.37
N THR A 93 32.52 -6.77 9.18
CA THR A 93 31.12 -6.65 8.77
C THR A 93 30.45 -8.03 8.71
N LEU A 94 29.27 -8.13 9.30
CA LEU A 94 28.43 -9.33 9.26
C LEU A 94 27.03 -8.96 8.79
N PHE A 95 26.43 -9.82 7.96
CA PHE A 95 25.01 -9.77 7.65
C PHE A 95 24.30 -10.94 8.33
N VAL A 96 23.08 -10.69 8.78
CA VAL A 96 22.24 -11.72 9.40
C VAL A 96 20.79 -11.56 8.93
N GLU A 97 20.20 -12.67 8.51
CA GLU A 97 18.76 -12.81 8.30
C GLU A 97 18.20 -13.60 9.48
N PHE A 98 17.07 -13.16 10.02
CA PHE A 98 16.45 -13.80 11.17
C PHE A 98 14.97 -13.48 11.27
N GLU A 99 14.22 -14.34 11.94
CA GLU A 99 12.83 -14.08 12.27
C GLU A 99 12.73 -13.65 13.73
N GLY A 100 11.81 -12.74 14.01
CA GLY A 100 11.57 -12.26 15.36
C GLY A 100 10.14 -11.82 15.59
N GLY A 101 9.66 -11.99 16.81
CA GLY A 101 8.27 -11.69 17.12
C GLY A 101 7.89 -11.97 18.56
N GLY A 102 6.61 -11.79 18.85
CA GLY A 102 6.02 -11.97 20.17
C GLY A 102 4.60 -11.40 20.22
N LEU A 103 4.12 -11.07 21.41
CA LEU A 103 2.81 -10.45 21.60
C LEU A 103 2.96 -8.94 21.83
N VAL A 104 2.43 -8.13 20.92
CA VAL A 104 2.49 -6.68 21.04
C VAL A 104 1.74 -6.23 22.29
N THR A 105 2.44 -5.54 23.20
CA THR A 105 1.90 -5.16 24.51
C THR A 105 0.67 -4.25 24.39
N ALA A 106 0.66 -3.34 23.41
CA ALA A 106 -0.41 -2.35 23.26
C ALA A 106 -1.70 -2.91 22.64
N THR A 107 -1.59 -3.87 21.73
CA THR A 107 -2.73 -4.37 20.93
C THR A 107 -3.11 -5.82 21.23
N GLY A 108 -2.22 -6.57 21.88
CA GLY A 108 -2.36 -8.01 22.11
C GLY A 108 -2.18 -8.87 20.86
N LYS A 109 -1.88 -8.27 19.69
CA LYS A 109 -1.69 -9.01 18.44
C LYS A 109 -0.37 -9.78 18.44
N THR A 110 -0.36 -10.91 17.75
CA THR A 110 0.87 -11.65 17.46
C THR A 110 1.63 -10.92 16.38
N TYR A 111 2.82 -10.44 16.72
CA TYR A 111 3.77 -9.84 15.79
C TYR A 111 4.76 -10.90 15.31
N HIS A 112 4.93 -10.99 13.98
CA HIS A 112 5.96 -11.79 13.33
C HIS A 112 6.61 -10.98 12.22
N GLN A 113 7.94 -11.02 12.18
CA GLN A 113 8.74 -10.23 11.26
C GLN A 113 9.96 -11.03 10.79
N VAL A 114 10.31 -10.82 9.52
CA VAL A 114 11.59 -11.23 8.94
C VAL A 114 12.48 -10.01 8.89
N TYR A 115 13.66 -10.12 9.51
CA TYR A 115 14.65 -9.07 9.60
C TYR A 115 15.87 -9.43 8.75
N ASN A 116 16.50 -8.40 8.18
CA ASN A 116 17.88 -8.45 7.71
C ASN A 116 18.67 -7.35 8.45
N ALA A 117 19.81 -7.68 9.03
CA ALA A 117 20.65 -6.70 9.69
C ALA A 117 22.10 -6.77 9.20
N ARG A 118 22.74 -5.61 9.17
CA ARG A 118 24.18 -5.44 8.97
C ARG A 118 24.80 -4.93 10.25
N LEU A 119 25.80 -5.65 10.74
CA LEU A 119 26.62 -5.26 11.88
C LEU A 119 28.01 -4.88 11.41
N THR A 120 28.56 -3.80 11.96
CA THR A 120 29.99 -3.46 11.82
C THR A 120 30.63 -3.45 13.20
N MET A 121 31.67 -4.26 13.37
CA MET A 121 32.43 -4.39 14.61
C MET A 121 33.60 -3.42 14.66
N ARG A 122 33.94 -2.96 15.86
CA ARG A 122 35.21 -2.28 16.16
C ARG A 122 35.82 -2.94 17.40
N GLY A 123 36.84 -3.76 17.17
CA GLY A 123 37.32 -4.69 18.19
C GLY A 123 36.24 -5.71 18.54
N GLU A 124 35.92 -5.82 19.83
CA GLU A 124 34.89 -6.72 20.36
C GLU A 124 33.50 -6.07 20.45
N GLN A 125 33.36 -4.80 20.08
CA GLN A 125 32.12 -4.03 20.22
C GLN A 125 31.44 -3.77 18.87
N ILE A 126 30.11 -3.65 18.90
CA ILE A 126 29.29 -3.22 17.76
C ILE A 126 29.44 -1.69 17.63
N ALA A 127 29.90 -1.22 16.48
CA ALA A 127 30.02 0.20 16.15
C ALA A 127 28.87 0.69 15.26
N HIS A 128 28.29 -0.19 14.46
CA HIS A 128 27.13 0.11 13.63
C HIS A 128 26.17 -1.07 13.58
N TYR A 129 24.89 -0.81 13.77
CA TYR A 129 23.81 -1.76 13.59
C TYR A 129 22.78 -1.15 12.64
N ARG A 130 22.54 -1.78 11.49
CA ARG A 130 21.53 -1.33 10.54
C ARG A 130 20.56 -2.46 10.26
N GLU A 131 19.30 -2.27 10.60
CA GLU A 131 18.27 -3.30 10.52
C GLU A 131 17.17 -2.91 9.53
N PHE A 132 16.82 -3.85 8.68
CA PHE A 132 15.81 -3.75 7.64
C PHE A 132 14.69 -4.75 7.95
N PHE A 133 13.45 -4.31 7.81
CA PHE A 133 12.25 -5.11 8.07
C PHE A 133 11.09 -4.57 7.25
N ASN A 134 10.00 -5.34 7.14
CA ASN A 134 8.78 -4.89 6.47
C ASN A 134 8.00 -3.91 7.38
N PRO A 135 7.86 -2.62 7.02
CA PRO A 135 7.14 -1.64 7.85
C PRO A 135 5.65 -1.97 8.04
N SER A 136 5.02 -2.65 7.08
CA SER A 136 3.60 -2.96 7.13
C SER A 136 3.24 -3.83 8.33
N ARG A 137 4.14 -4.74 8.75
CA ARG A 137 3.92 -5.56 9.97
C ARG A 137 3.82 -4.71 11.23
N ILE A 138 4.68 -3.70 11.35
CA ILE A 138 4.62 -2.77 12.48
C ILE A 138 3.32 -1.95 12.42
N LEU A 139 2.97 -1.43 11.25
CA LEU A 139 1.75 -0.65 11.05
C LEU A 139 0.47 -1.46 11.37
N GLU A 140 0.43 -2.72 10.97
CA GLU A 140 -0.70 -3.63 11.18
C GLU A 140 -0.83 -4.09 12.64
N ASP A 141 0.28 -4.44 13.28
CA ASP A 141 0.26 -5.13 14.58
C ASP A 141 0.37 -4.17 15.77
N PHE A 142 1.10 -3.06 15.64
CA PHE A 142 1.36 -2.12 16.74
C PHE A 142 0.32 -1.02 16.87
N PHE A 143 -0.41 -0.74 15.80
CA PHE A 143 -1.47 0.25 15.82
C PHE A 143 -2.84 -0.44 15.81
N PRO A 144 -3.78 -0.02 16.66
CA PRO A 144 -5.14 -0.57 16.65
C PRO A 144 -5.74 -0.46 15.25
N SER A 145 -6.25 -1.58 14.72
CA SER A 145 -6.97 -1.64 13.44
C SER A 145 -8.26 -0.84 13.56
N ARG A 146 -8.14 0.47 13.29
CA ARG A 146 -9.12 1.57 13.15
C ARG A 146 -8.46 2.94 13.38
N SER A 147 -7.19 3.00 13.79
CA SER A 147 -6.51 4.23 14.23
C SER A 147 -5.24 4.58 13.45
N ALA A 148 -4.76 3.73 12.53
CA ALA A 148 -3.57 4.01 11.72
C ALA A 148 -3.73 5.21 10.77
N GLU A 149 -4.96 5.68 10.53
CA GLU A 149 -5.23 6.90 9.77
C GLU A 149 -5.06 8.19 10.61
N ARG A 150 -4.85 8.11 11.92
CA ARG A 150 -5.05 9.27 12.82
C ARG A 150 -3.79 9.85 13.46
N ILE A 151 -2.60 9.41 13.07
CA ILE A 151 -1.34 9.96 13.59
C ILE A 151 -0.58 10.68 12.47
N ILE A 152 -0.66 12.02 12.55
CA ILE A 152 0.07 13.07 11.81
C ILE A 152 -0.62 13.58 10.53
N LYS A 153 -1.66 14.39 10.74
CA LYS A 153 -1.75 15.79 10.31
C LYS A 153 -2.93 16.43 11.07
N GLN A 154 -2.91 17.74 11.31
CA GLN A 154 -4.14 18.43 11.72
C GLN A 154 -5.11 18.30 10.54
N HIS A 155 -6.01 17.32 10.61
CA HIS A 155 -6.94 17.04 9.52
C HIS A 155 -7.85 18.26 9.35
N THR A 156 -7.61 19.01 8.27
CA THR A 156 -8.60 19.91 7.71
C THR A 156 -9.83 19.10 7.29
N ALA A 157 -10.97 19.75 7.02
CA ALA A 157 -12.14 19.04 6.49
C ALA A 157 -11.82 18.24 5.21
N SER A 158 -10.79 18.64 4.46
CA SER A 158 -10.29 17.94 3.27
C SER A 158 -9.65 16.59 3.59
N ASP A 159 -9.01 16.42 4.75
CA ASP A 159 -8.30 15.19 5.10
C ASP A 159 -9.21 14.09 5.67
N ARG A 160 -10.54 14.29 5.62
CA ARG A 160 -11.56 13.27 5.91
C ARG A 160 -12.22 12.73 4.64
N LEU A 161 -11.85 13.26 3.48
CA LEU A 161 -12.25 12.74 2.18
C LEU A 161 -11.18 11.72 1.77
N ASN A 162 -11.52 10.43 1.82
CA ASN A 162 -10.53 9.36 1.67
C ASN A 162 -10.18 9.08 0.20
N TYR A 163 -11.16 8.64 -0.58
CA TYR A 163 -10.98 8.27 -1.99
C TYR A 163 -12.31 8.39 -2.73
N PHE A 164 -12.23 8.45 -4.06
CA PHE A 164 -13.40 8.43 -4.92
C PHE A 164 -14.09 7.07 -4.82
N HIS A 165 -15.32 7.05 -4.29
CA HIS A 165 -15.99 5.78 -3.99
C HIS A 165 -16.84 5.24 -5.17
N HIS A 166 -17.66 6.06 -5.84
CA HIS A 166 -18.42 5.65 -7.03
C HIS A 166 -19.00 6.85 -7.79
N VAL A 167 -19.49 6.61 -9.01
CA VAL A 167 -20.44 7.48 -9.73
C VAL A 167 -21.84 6.86 -9.67
N GLY A 168 -22.84 7.61 -9.23
CA GLY A 168 -24.25 7.20 -9.28
C GLY A 168 -24.88 7.55 -10.64
N ILE A 169 -25.55 6.59 -11.27
CA ILE A 169 -26.15 6.72 -12.60
C ILE A 169 -27.57 6.15 -12.58
N THR A 170 -28.54 6.91 -13.08
CA THR A 170 -29.91 6.44 -13.26
C THR A 170 -30.04 5.72 -14.60
N VAL A 171 -30.66 4.55 -14.59
CA VAL A 171 -30.84 3.68 -15.76
C VAL A 171 -32.31 3.27 -15.88
N ARG A 172 -32.79 3.06 -17.11
CA ARG A 172 -34.16 2.59 -17.35
C ARG A 172 -34.27 1.08 -17.16
N ASN A 173 -33.20 0.35 -17.48
CA ASN A 173 -33.13 -1.08 -17.31
C ASN A 173 -31.78 -1.51 -16.70
N LEU A 174 -31.82 -1.87 -15.42
CA LEU A 174 -30.69 -2.24 -14.58
C LEU A 174 -29.97 -3.46 -15.14
N GLU A 175 -30.70 -4.54 -15.41
CA GLU A 175 -30.10 -5.80 -15.88
C GLU A 175 -29.52 -5.66 -17.29
N ALA A 176 -30.19 -4.93 -18.19
CA ALA A 176 -29.66 -4.66 -19.52
C ALA A 176 -28.38 -3.82 -19.46
N THR A 177 -28.33 -2.83 -18.55
CA THR A 177 -27.16 -1.98 -18.37
C THR A 177 -25.99 -2.75 -17.77
N ILE A 178 -26.22 -3.51 -16.70
CA ILE A 178 -25.18 -4.39 -16.13
C ILE A 178 -24.63 -5.31 -17.22
N ALA A 179 -25.50 -6.00 -17.97
CA ALA A 179 -25.08 -6.91 -19.03
C ALA A 179 -24.25 -6.21 -20.13
N TRP A 180 -24.59 -4.98 -20.49
CA TRP A 180 -23.82 -4.18 -21.45
C TRP A 180 -22.41 -3.88 -20.93
N TYR A 181 -22.30 -3.38 -19.71
CA TYR A 181 -21.00 -3.05 -19.07
C TYR A 181 -20.14 -4.30 -18.83
N GLU A 182 -20.72 -5.43 -18.45
CA GLU A 182 -19.99 -6.70 -18.31
C GLU A 182 -19.46 -7.20 -19.66
N LYS A 183 -20.29 -7.13 -20.72
CA LYS A 183 -19.95 -7.63 -22.06
C LYS A 183 -18.90 -6.77 -22.76
N HIS A 184 -19.06 -5.45 -22.75
CA HIS A 184 -18.26 -4.56 -23.57
C HIS A 184 -17.04 -4.02 -22.82
N LEU A 185 -17.20 -3.73 -21.53
CA LEU A 185 -16.17 -3.08 -20.72
C LEU A 185 -15.65 -3.95 -19.59
N GLY A 186 -16.07 -5.22 -19.49
CA GLY A 186 -15.50 -6.19 -18.53
C GLY A 186 -15.74 -5.85 -17.05
N PHE A 187 -16.74 -5.04 -16.75
CA PHE A 187 -17.19 -4.84 -15.37
C PHE A 187 -17.77 -6.14 -14.79
N LYS A 188 -17.97 -6.16 -13.47
CA LYS A 188 -18.62 -7.23 -12.74
C LYS A 188 -19.64 -6.68 -11.76
N ARG A 189 -20.79 -7.34 -11.65
CA ARG A 189 -21.75 -7.11 -10.57
C ARG A 189 -21.11 -7.38 -9.21
N LEU A 190 -21.27 -6.45 -8.27
CA LEU A 190 -20.68 -6.52 -6.93
C LEU A 190 -21.74 -6.78 -5.85
N THR A 191 -22.75 -5.91 -5.78
CA THR A 191 -23.82 -6.04 -4.78
C THR A 191 -25.10 -5.40 -5.28
N ASP A 192 -26.21 -5.82 -4.69
CA ASP A 192 -27.56 -5.44 -5.06
C ASP A 192 -28.33 -5.05 -3.82
N PHE A 193 -29.14 -4.03 -3.95
CA PHE A 193 -30.10 -3.65 -2.94
C PHE A 193 -31.27 -2.91 -3.59
N GLY A 194 -32.28 -2.61 -2.80
CA GLY A 194 -33.44 -1.89 -3.31
C GLY A 194 -34.25 -1.30 -2.17
N PHE A 195 -35.17 -0.44 -2.55
CA PHE A 195 -36.18 0.15 -1.68
C PHE A 195 -37.48 0.23 -2.48
N PRO A 196 -38.66 0.42 -1.85
CA PRO A 196 -39.93 0.44 -2.58
C PRO A 196 -39.89 1.40 -3.78
N GLY A 197 -40.13 0.87 -4.99
CA GLY A 197 -40.07 1.62 -6.24
C GLY A 197 -38.69 1.77 -6.86
N ALA A 198 -37.63 1.14 -6.32
CA ALA A 198 -36.27 1.22 -6.86
C ALA A 198 -35.47 -0.08 -6.71
N SER A 199 -34.72 -0.43 -7.75
CA SER A 199 -33.70 -1.47 -7.75
C SER A 199 -32.33 -0.83 -8.00
N VAL A 200 -31.33 -1.22 -7.22
CA VAL A 200 -29.99 -0.63 -7.26
C VAL A 200 -28.93 -1.72 -7.30
N ALA A 201 -27.91 -1.52 -8.13
CA ALA A 201 -26.76 -2.41 -8.17
C ALA A 201 -25.44 -1.65 -8.26
N PHE A 202 -24.44 -2.17 -7.58
CA PHE A 202 -23.04 -1.78 -7.77
C PHE A 202 -22.37 -2.69 -8.78
N ILE A 203 -21.63 -2.11 -9.71
CA ILE A 203 -20.69 -2.82 -10.58
C ILE A 203 -19.27 -2.28 -10.42
N GLY A 204 -18.25 -3.09 -10.71
CA GLY A 204 -16.87 -2.65 -10.63
C GLY A 204 -15.91 -3.29 -11.65
N ARG A 205 -14.81 -2.57 -11.90
CA ARG A 205 -13.66 -2.98 -12.70
C ARG A 205 -12.39 -2.35 -12.11
N GLY A 206 -11.49 -3.16 -11.56
CA GLY A 206 -10.32 -2.64 -10.84
C GLY A 206 -10.76 -1.73 -9.69
N ASP A 207 -10.37 -0.46 -9.73
CA ASP A 207 -10.78 0.57 -8.75
C ASP A 207 -12.05 1.36 -9.17
N LEU A 208 -12.55 1.17 -10.40
CA LEU A 208 -13.77 1.83 -10.86
C LEU A 208 -15.01 1.21 -10.22
N ARG A 209 -15.93 2.04 -9.74
CA ARG A 209 -17.23 1.64 -9.17
C ARG A 209 -18.33 2.53 -9.73
N LEU A 210 -19.39 1.90 -10.21
CA LEU A 210 -20.61 2.57 -10.66
C LEU A 210 -21.80 2.04 -9.85
N GLU A 211 -22.69 2.93 -9.46
CA GLU A 211 -23.94 2.62 -8.76
C GLU A 211 -25.12 2.92 -9.69
N PHE A 212 -25.81 1.88 -10.15
CA PHE A 212 -26.94 2.02 -11.05
C PHE A 212 -28.25 2.03 -10.28
N PHE A 213 -29.06 3.06 -10.49
CA PHE A 213 -30.41 3.19 -9.94
C PHE A 213 -31.44 3.01 -11.05
N GLN A 214 -32.29 2.00 -10.94
CA GLN A 214 -33.53 1.90 -11.70
C GLN A 214 -34.71 2.21 -10.76
N ILE A 215 -35.43 3.29 -11.03
CA ILE A 215 -36.68 3.63 -10.34
C ILE A 215 -37.90 3.34 -11.22
N GLU A 216 -39.07 3.23 -10.60
CA GLU A 216 -40.34 3.15 -11.31
C GLU A 216 -40.51 4.40 -12.20
N ASN A 217 -40.69 4.19 -13.51
CA ASN A 217 -40.77 5.24 -14.53
C ASN A 217 -39.50 6.10 -14.71
N ALA A 218 -38.31 5.52 -14.52
CA ALA A 218 -37.06 6.18 -14.89
C ALA A 218 -37.12 6.73 -16.33
N MET A 219 -36.80 8.01 -16.49
CA MET A 219 -36.81 8.68 -17.79
C MET A 219 -35.50 8.41 -18.55
N PRO A 220 -35.51 8.41 -19.90
CA PRO A 220 -34.27 8.37 -20.67
C PRO A 220 -33.42 9.61 -20.41
N MET A 221 -32.14 9.53 -20.78
CA MET A 221 -31.26 10.69 -20.80
C MET A 221 -31.84 11.79 -21.70
N GLU A 222 -31.76 13.03 -21.23
CA GLU A 222 -32.14 14.22 -22.00
C GLU A 222 -31.39 14.26 -23.34
N ASP A 223 -32.09 14.52 -24.45
CA ASP A 223 -31.49 14.45 -25.80
C ASP A 223 -30.29 15.39 -25.94
N GLY A 224 -30.33 16.57 -25.30
CA GLY A 224 -29.23 17.51 -25.30
C GLY A 224 -27.96 17.03 -24.56
N ARG A 225 -28.03 15.95 -23.78
CA ARG A 225 -26.87 15.34 -23.11
C ARG A 225 -26.22 14.21 -23.89
N LYS A 226 -26.85 13.76 -24.97
CA LYS A 226 -26.39 12.58 -25.71
C LYS A 226 -25.18 12.88 -26.58
N GLU A 227 -25.05 14.08 -27.15
CA GLU A 227 -23.88 14.43 -27.98
C GLU A 227 -22.80 15.13 -27.15
N ALA A 228 -21.52 14.85 -27.45
CA ALA A 228 -20.41 15.40 -26.68
C ALA A 228 -20.42 16.94 -26.65
N GLU A 229 -20.71 17.57 -27.80
CA GLU A 229 -20.74 19.01 -27.95
C GLU A 229 -21.95 19.65 -27.25
N SER A 230 -23.15 19.06 -27.39
CA SER A 230 -24.35 19.62 -26.75
C SER A 230 -24.36 19.41 -25.25
N ASN A 231 -23.79 18.29 -24.76
CA ASN A 231 -23.73 17.95 -23.34
C ASN A 231 -22.94 18.99 -22.51
N LEU A 232 -21.98 19.70 -23.11
CA LEU A 232 -21.25 20.81 -22.47
C LEU A 232 -22.16 21.98 -22.05
N SER A 233 -23.37 22.07 -22.61
CA SER A 233 -24.36 23.09 -22.24
C SER A 233 -25.15 22.72 -20.97
N PHE A 234 -24.95 21.53 -20.40
CA PHE A 234 -25.66 21.03 -19.23
C PHE A 234 -24.73 20.89 -18.02
N GLY A 235 -25.10 21.47 -16.88
CA GLY A 235 -24.36 21.27 -15.62
C GLY A 235 -24.60 19.87 -15.01
N GLY A 236 -23.71 19.39 -14.15
CA GLY A 236 -23.80 18.06 -13.52
C GLY A 236 -22.68 17.13 -13.99
N ILE A 237 -22.90 15.81 -13.97
CA ILE A 237 -21.94 14.85 -14.50
C ILE A 237 -21.95 14.97 -16.03
N ASN A 238 -20.78 15.23 -16.62
CA ASN A 238 -20.61 15.27 -18.07
C ASN A 238 -20.29 13.88 -18.64
N HIS A 239 -19.28 13.22 -18.06
CA HIS A 239 -18.86 11.84 -18.35
C HIS A 239 -18.04 11.30 -17.17
N PHE A 240 -17.64 10.03 -17.25
CA PHE A 240 -16.48 9.51 -16.52
C PHE A 240 -15.49 8.93 -17.54
N ALA A 241 -14.21 8.88 -17.16
CA ALA A 241 -13.14 8.48 -18.05
C ALA A 241 -12.55 7.12 -17.65
N ILE A 242 -12.18 6.34 -18.66
CA ILE A 242 -11.42 5.11 -18.52
C ILE A 242 -10.09 5.31 -19.23
N PHE A 243 -9.01 5.18 -18.45
CA PHE A 243 -7.66 5.13 -19.00
C PHE A 243 -7.48 3.89 -19.87
N VAL A 244 -6.83 4.05 -21.03
CA VAL A 244 -6.45 2.96 -21.93
C VAL A 244 -5.00 3.13 -22.40
N ASP A 245 -4.28 2.01 -22.49
CA ASP A 245 -2.88 2.01 -22.96
C ASP A 245 -2.77 2.28 -24.47
N ASP A 246 -3.75 1.79 -25.24
CA ASP A 246 -3.80 1.87 -26.69
C ASP A 246 -5.23 2.19 -27.15
N LEU A 247 -5.47 3.47 -27.40
CA LEU A 247 -6.78 4.01 -27.76
C LEU A 247 -7.25 3.52 -29.13
N ASP A 248 -6.35 3.40 -30.10
CA ASP A 248 -6.69 3.00 -31.47
C ASP A 248 -7.19 1.55 -31.49
N ASN A 249 -6.46 0.64 -30.82
CA ASN A 249 -6.84 -0.76 -30.77
C ASN A 249 -8.11 -0.99 -29.96
N ILE A 250 -8.25 -0.36 -28.78
CA ILE A 250 -9.45 -0.51 -27.96
C ILE A 250 -10.69 0.04 -28.65
N LEU A 251 -10.59 1.20 -29.31
CA LEU A 251 -11.71 1.77 -30.06
C LEU A 251 -12.14 0.82 -31.20
N MET A 252 -11.17 0.28 -31.95
CA MET A 252 -11.45 -0.69 -33.03
C MET A 252 -12.16 -1.95 -32.50
N GLU A 253 -11.71 -2.50 -31.38
CA GLU A 253 -12.34 -3.68 -30.76
C GLU A 253 -13.77 -3.40 -30.28
N LEU A 254 -14.01 -2.23 -29.68
CA LEU A 254 -15.33 -1.85 -29.18
C LEU A 254 -16.30 -1.63 -30.34
N MET A 255 -15.87 -0.92 -31.38
CA MET A 255 -16.67 -0.73 -32.59
C MET A 255 -17.00 -2.06 -33.28
N ALA A 256 -16.04 -3.00 -33.35
CA ALA A 256 -16.29 -4.35 -33.87
C ALA A 256 -17.31 -5.15 -33.03
N LYS A 257 -17.45 -4.84 -31.74
CA LYS A 257 -18.47 -5.40 -30.84
C LYS A 257 -19.81 -4.64 -30.91
N GLY A 258 -19.92 -3.62 -31.76
CA GLY A 258 -21.14 -2.82 -31.96
C GLY A 258 -21.31 -1.67 -30.96
N VAL A 259 -20.24 -1.26 -30.27
CA VAL A 259 -20.25 -0.05 -29.43
C VAL A 259 -20.08 1.18 -30.32
N GLU A 260 -20.95 2.18 -30.16
CA GLU A 260 -20.90 3.42 -30.92
C GLU A 260 -19.78 4.34 -30.42
N GLN A 261 -18.99 4.86 -31.35
CA GLN A 261 -18.11 6.00 -31.11
C GLN A 261 -18.95 7.29 -31.20
N ALA A 262 -19.21 7.92 -30.06
CA ALA A 262 -20.04 9.11 -29.95
C ALA A 262 -19.30 10.40 -30.34
N PHE A 263 -17.97 10.40 -30.31
CA PHE A 263 -17.16 11.55 -30.69
C PHE A 263 -15.90 11.09 -31.41
N THR A 264 -15.44 11.84 -32.40
CA THR A 264 -14.22 11.46 -33.14
C THR A 264 -13.00 11.54 -32.23
N LEU A 265 -12.05 10.61 -32.40
CA LEU A 265 -10.78 10.61 -31.67
C LEU A 265 -10.05 11.94 -31.91
N ASN A 266 -9.65 12.59 -30.82
CA ASN A 266 -8.96 13.87 -30.83
C ASN A 266 -7.75 13.90 -29.88
N VAL A 267 -6.94 14.94 -30.04
CA VAL A 267 -5.81 15.26 -29.16
C VAL A 267 -6.20 16.46 -28.30
N VAL A 268 -5.88 16.42 -27.01
CA VAL A 268 -6.12 17.55 -26.10
C VAL A 268 -5.24 18.73 -26.53
N PRO A 269 -5.80 19.93 -26.74
CA PRO A 269 -5.08 21.07 -27.30
C PRO A 269 -4.24 21.83 -26.25
N ASP A 270 -3.52 21.11 -25.38
CA ASP A 270 -2.70 21.67 -24.31
C ASP A 270 -1.19 21.30 -24.43
N GLY A 271 -0.83 20.54 -25.46
CA GLY A 271 0.55 20.11 -25.71
C GLY A 271 0.99 18.86 -24.91
N SER A 272 0.12 18.28 -24.08
CA SER A 272 0.37 17.02 -23.36
C SER A 272 0.61 15.83 -24.30
N GLY A 273 -0.02 15.88 -25.48
CA GLY A 273 -0.17 14.76 -26.39
C GLY A 273 -1.25 13.76 -25.96
N ASP A 274 -2.05 14.11 -24.95
CA ASP A 274 -3.19 13.31 -24.50
C ASP A 274 -4.19 13.12 -25.64
N ARG A 275 -4.73 11.91 -25.73
CA ARG A 275 -5.71 11.52 -26.74
C ARG A 275 -6.97 11.06 -26.06
N TYR A 276 -8.11 11.37 -26.65
CA TYR A 276 -9.39 10.95 -26.12
C TYR A 276 -10.44 10.76 -27.21
N THR A 277 -11.47 9.98 -26.89
CA THR A 277 -12.68 9.80 -27.68
C THR A 277 -13.83 9.47 -26.73
N PHE A 278 -15.08 9.66 -27.17
CA PHE A 278 -16.24 9.19 -26.41
C PHE A 278 -16.86 7.96 -27.07
N ILE A 279 -17.27 7.01 -26.23
CA ILE A 279 -18.17 5.91 -26.61
C ILE A 279 -19.51 6.08 -25.90
N ARG A 280 -20.54 5.41 -26.42
CA ARG A 280 -21.89 5.43 -25.87
C ARG A 280 -22.24 4.10 -25.21
N ASP A 281 -22.84 4.15 -24.02
CA ASP A 281 -23.46 2.99 -23.40
C ASP A 281 -24.92 2.77 -23.85
N ASN A 282 -25.59 1.76 -23.31
CA ASN A 282 -26.97 1.44 -23.66
C ASN A 282 -28.03 2.42 -23.09
N GLU A 283 -27.63 3.41 -22.29
CA GLU A 283 -28.46 4.48 -21.73
C GLU A 283 -28.06 5.86 -22.28
N ASP A 284 -27.32 5.88 -23.39
CA ASP A 284 -26.79 7.06 -24.07
C ASP A 284 -25.71 7.84 -23.28
N MET A 285 -25.20 7.29 -22.18
CA MET A 285 -24.14 7.92 -21.39
C MET A 285 -22.83 7.95 -22.16
N LEU A 286 -22.18 9.11 -22.13
CA LEU A 286 -20.85 9.30 -22.69
C LEU A 286 -19.80 8.77 -21.71
N ILE A 287 -18.97 7.85 -22.21
CA ILE A 287 -17.80 7.32 -21.51
C ILE A 287 -16.56 7.77 -22.27
N GLU A 288 -15.66 8.49 -21.60
CA GLU A 288 -14.40 8.89 -22.21
C GLU A 288 -13.41 7.73 -22.18
N LEU A 289 -12.81 7.42 -23.33
CA LEU A 289 -11.60 6.61 -23.40
C LEU A 289 -10.43 7.56 -23.53
N TYR A 290 -9.51 7.52 -22.59
CA TYR A 290 -8.43 8.50 -22.45
C TYR A 290 -7.06 7.80 -22.45
N GLN A 291 -6.14 8.26 -23.29
CA GLN A 291 -4.77 7.78 -23.36
C GLN A 291 -3.82 8.97 -23.13
N PRO A 292 -2.98 8.96 -22.08
CA PRO A 292 -2.07 10.06 -21.82
C PRO A 292 -0.93 10.11 -22.82
N GLY A 293 -0.58 11.33 -23.21
CA GLY A 293 0.58 11.61 -24.03
C GLY A 293 1.90 11.55 -23.26
N PRO A 294 3.02 11.82 -23.96
CA PRO A 294 4.35 11.86 -23.35
C PRO A 294 4.50 12.91 -22.25
N GLU A 295 3.86 14.07 -22.43
CA GLU A 295 3.95 15.23 -21.54
C GLU A 295 2.71 15.35 -20.62
N SER A 296 1.95 14.26 -20.47
CA SER A 296 0.74 14.25 -19.67
C SER A 296 1.02 14.44 -18.18
N GLY A 297 0.45 15.49 -17.60
CA GLY A 297 0.41 15.71 -16.15
C GLY A 297 -0.59 14.81 -15.41
N LEU A 298 -1.41 14.04 -16.14
CA LEU A 298 -2.47 13.19 -15.61
C LEU A 298 -2.09 11.70 -15.57
N ARG A 299 -0.84 11.36 -15.90
CA ARG A 299 -0.30 10.02 -15.65
C ARG A 299 -0.36 9.73 -14.15
N LEU A 300 -1.31 8.89 -13.76
CA LEU A 300 -1.30 8.30 -12.43
C LEU A 300 -0.02 7.47 -12.32
N GLN A 301 0.81 7.71 -11.29
CA GLN A 301 1.85 6.75 -10.92
C GLN A 301 1.13 5.43 -10.65
N SER A 302 1.37 4.42 -11.47
CA SER A 302 0.80 3.10 -11.26
C SER A 302 1.14 2.67 -9.83
N SER A 303 0.14 2.49 -8.97
CA SER A 303 0.30 1.91 -7.63
C SER A 303 0.65 0.42 -7.66
N MET A 304 1.02 -0.11 -8.83
CA MET A 304 1.62 -1.42 -9.01
C MET A 304 2.79 -1.29 -9.97
N ASP A 305 3.98 -1.09 -9.42
CA ASP A 305 5.17 -1.62 -10.07
C ASP A 305 5.00 -3.15 -10.14
N PRO A 306 5.07 -3.77 -11.33
CA PRO A 306 5.11 -5.22 -11.42
C PRO A 306 6.43 -5.73 -10.81
N ILE A 307 6.31 -6.68 -9.87
CA ILE A 307 7.42 -7.48 -9.34
C ILE A 307 8.06 -8.32 -10.46
#